data_AF-A0A950EGI1-F1
#
_entry.id   AF-A0A950EGI1-F1
#
_cell.length_a   1.000
_cell.length_b   1.000
_cell.length_c   1.000
_cell.angle_alpha   90.00
_cell.angle_beta   90.00
_cell.angle_gamma   90.00
#
_symmetry.space_group_name_H-M   'P 1'
#
loop_
_entity.id
_entity.type
_entity.pdbx_description
1 polymer ?
#
loop_
_entity_poly.entity_id
_entity_poly.type
_entity_poly.pdbx_seq_one_letter_code
_entity_poly.pdbx_strand_id
1 'polypeptide(L)'
;MAGWPYWERLRVLDYDFLRSDPREAASVALRFTLGVPGVHTMIVGTAKPGRWRENAALLDAGPLPREQFEAIRSRWREVADASWVGQI
;
A
#
# COMPACT_ATOMS: atom_id res chain seq x y z
N MET A 1 -26.35 1.36 -4.97
CA MET A 1 -25.52 2.58 -4.90
C MET A 1 -24.07 2.13 -4.91
N ALA A 2 -23.26 2.54 -5.88
CA ALA A 2 -21.88 2.08 -6.01
C ALA A 2 -21.03 2.73 -4.90
N GLY A 3 -20.77 1.98 -3.83
CA GLY A 3 -19.74 2.33 -2.85
C GLY A 3 -18.36 2.24 -3.48
N TRP A 4 -17.34 2.76 -2.81
CA TRP A 4 -15.94 2.63 -3.24
C TRP A 4 -15.25 1.76 -2.19
N PRO A 5 -15.47 0.42 -2.18
CA PRO A 5 -15.15 -0.41 -1.03
C PRO A 5 -13.68 -0.31 -0.63
N TYR A 6 -12.76 -0.28 -1.60
CA TYR A 6 -11.33 -0.12 -1.31
C TYR A 6 -10.99 1.23 -0.68
N TRP A 7 -11.66 2.30 -1.09
CA TRP A 7 -11.47 3.61 -0.49
C TRP A 7 -11.99 3.67 0.94
N GLU A 8 -13.18 3.10 1.18
CA GLU A 8 -13.77 3.01 2.51
C GLU A 8 -12.92 2.15 3.45
N ARG A 9 -12.46 0.99 2.98
CA ARG A 9 -11.52 0.13 3.73
C ARG A 9 -10.22 0.85 4.05
N LEU A 10 -9.65 1.61 3.11
CA LEU A 10 -8.43 2.40 3.35
C LEU A 10 -8.63 3.44 4.46
N ARG A 11 -9.81 4.08 4.51
CA ARG A 11 -10.16 5.01 5.58
C ARG A 11 -10.30 4.33 6.94
N VAL A 12 -10.86 3.12 6.99
CA VAL A 12 -10.95 2.31 8.23
C VAL A 12 -9.55 1.88 8.69
N LEU A 13 -8.69 1.49 7.75
CA LEU A 13 -7.31 1.10 8.05
C LEU A 13 -6.52 2.23 8.70
N ASP A 14 -6.76 3.48 8.30
CA ASP A 14 -6.18 4.69 8.92
C ASP A 14 -4.66 4.54 9.16
N TYR A 15 -3.95 4.05 8.14
CA TYR A 15 -2.52 3.81 8.27
C TYR A 15 -1.76 5.12 8.47
N ASP A 16 -0.87 5.17 9.47
CA ASP A 16 -0.12 6.38 9.81
C ASP A 16 0.70 6.94 8.64
N PHE A 17 1.28 6.06 7.79
CA PHE A 17 2.09 6.48 6.65
C PHE A 17 1.29 7.24 5.58
N LEU A 18 -0.04 7.16 5.58
CA LEU A 18 -0.89 7.91 4.66
C LEU A 18 -1.03 9.39 5.07
N ARG A 19 -0.63 9.76 6.29
CA ARG A 19 -0.63 11.14 6.78
C ARG A 19 0.63 11.90 6.36
N SER A 20 1.64 11.19 5.84
CA SER A 20 2.87 11.78 5.31
C SER A 20 2.65 12.42 3.94
N ASP A 21 3.70 13.06 3.40
CA ASP A 21 3.69 13.55 2.01
C ASP A 21 3.29 12.42 1.03
N PRO A 22 2.47 12.70 -0.01
CA PRO A 22 2.00 11.68 -0.94
C PRO A 22 3.11 10.83 -1.59
N ARG A 23 4.31 11.39 -1.80
CA ARG A 23 5.45 10.66 -2.36
C ARG A 23 5.99 9.64 -1.36
N GLU A 24 6.08 10.01 -0.09
CA GLU A 24 6.51 9.10 0.98
C GLU A 24 5.46 8.02 1.23
N ALA A 25 4.18 8.38 1.24
CA ALA A 25 3.09 7.42 1.35
C ALA A 25 3.14 6.37 0.20
N ALA A 26 3.40 6.83 -1.03
CA ALA A 26 3.59 5.95 -2.18
C ALA A 26 4.84 5.06 -2.02
N SER A 27 5.96 5.62 -1.54
CA SER A 27 7.20 4.86 -1.26
C SER A 27 6.93 3.69 -0.31
N VAL A 28 6.23 3.96 0.80
CA VAL A 28 5.87 2.92 1.77
C VAL A 28 4.96 1.86 1.14
N ALA A 29 3.92 2.26 0.41
CA ALA A 29 3.00 1.32 -0.22
C ALA A 29 3.69 0.40 -1.25
N LEU A 30 4.58 0.94 -2.08
CA LEU A 30 5.33 0.20 -3.09
C LEU A 30 6.30 -0.81 -2.45
N ARG A 31 7.07 -0.35 -1.45
CA ARG A 31 8.06 -1.17 -0.72
C ARG A 31 7.39 -2.24 0.14
N PHE A 32 6.23 -1.94 0.74
CA PHE A 32 5.41 -2.93 1.44
C PHE A 32 4.96 -4.03 0.48
N THR A 33 4.36 -3.65 -0.65
CA THR A 33 3.77 -4.61 -1.62
C THR A 33 4.81 -5.59 -2.14
N LEU A 34 5.99 -5.10 -2.57
CA LEU A 34 7.09 -5.97 -3.01
C LEU A 34 7.78 -6.73 -1.88
N GLY A 35 7.70 -6.23 -0.64
CA GLY A 35 8.27 -6.88 0.54
C GLY A 35 7.47 -8.07 1.05
N VAL A 36 6.25 -8.30 0.57
CA VAL A 36 5.42 -9.44 1.00
C VAL A 36 6.00 -10.76 0.47
N PRO A 37 6.22 -11.77 1.35
CA PRO A 37 6.71 -13.08 0.91
C PRO A 37 5.83 -13.69 -0.18
N GLY A 38 6.46 -14.14 -1.27
CA GLY A 38 5.78 -14.72 -2.43
C GLY A 38 5.35 -13.71 -3.50
N VAL A 39 5.47 -12.41 -3.25
CA VAL A 39 5.28 -11.38 -4.28
C VAL A 39 6.56 -11.20 -5.08
N HIS A 40 6.50 -11.51 -6.37
CA HIS A 40 7.63 -11.34 -7.30
C HIS A 40 7.44 -10.13 -8.22
N THR A 41 6.21 -9.62 -8.34
CA THR A 41 5.86 -8.54 -9.25
C THR A 41 4.70 -7.74 -8.67
N MET A 42 4.77 -6.42 -8.82
CA MET A 42 3.70 -5.48 -8.50
C MET A 42 3.32 -4.72 -9.77
N ILE A 43 2.02 -4.56 -10.01
CA ILE A 43 1.50 -3.81 -11.14
C ILE A 43 1.04 -2.44 -10.65
N VAL A 44 1.56 -1.37 -11.24
CA VAL A 44 1.18 0.01 -10.90
C VAL A 44 0.40 0.64 -12.04
N GLY A 45 -0.77 1.19 -11.71
CA GLY A 45 -1.57 2.01 -12.64
C GLY A 45 -1.16 3.48 -12.57
N THR A 46 -1.08 4.15 -13.71
CA THR A 46 -0.87 5.61 -13.75
C THR A 46 -1.56 6.23 -14.96
N ALA A 47 -2.19 7.38 -14.77
CA ALA A 47 -2.67 8.25 -15.84
C ALA A 47 -1.64 9.34 -16.22
N LYS A 48 -0.55 9.48 -15.44
CA LYS A 48 0.53 10.44 -15.70
C LYS A 48 1.71 9.71 -16.35
N PRO A 49 2.10 10.06 -17.59
CA PRO A 49 3.31 9.55 -18.21
C PRO A 49 4.55 9.79 -17.32
N GLY A 50 5.47 8.83 -17.29
CA GLY A 50 6.71 8.93 -16.50
C GLY A 50 6.58 8.57 -15.02
N ARG A 51 5.37 8.53 -14.44
CA ARG A 51 5.15 8.12 -13.02
C ARG A 51 5.68 6.72 -12.71
N TRP A 52 5.72 5.82 -13.71
CA TRP A 52 6.30 4.50 -13.52
C TRP A 52 7.80 4.56 -13.17
N ARG A 53 8.55 5.52 -13.74
CA ARG A 53 9.96 5.75 -13.40
C ARG A 53 10.09 6.33 -12.01
N GLU A 54 9.22 7.28 -11.66
CA GLU A 54 9.18 7.87 -10.31
C GLU A 54 8.92 6.77 -9.27
N ASN A 55 7.95 5.88 -9.49
CA ASN A 55 7.66 4.74 -8.62
C ASN A 55 8.85 3.77 -8.53
N ALA A 56 9.52 3.48 -9.65
CA ALA A 56 10.69 2.61 -9.66
C ALA A 56 11.84 3.19 -8.81
N ALA A 57 12.11 4.49 -8.94
CA ALA A 57 13.15 5.16 -8.15
C ALA A 57 12.88 5.17 -6.63
N LEU A 58 11.60 5.09 -6.21
CA LEU A 58 11.28 4.97 -4.78
C LEU A 58 11.72 3.62 -4.18
N LEU A 59 11.88 2.59 -5.01
CA LEU A 59 12.30 1.26 -4.57
C LEU A 59 13.80 1.18 -4.26
N ASP A 60 14.60 2.14 -4.74
CA ASP A 60 16.05 2.21 -4.45
C ASP A 60 16.35 2.37 -2.95
N ALA A 61 15.36 2.81 -2.17
CA ALA A 61 15.44 2.87 -0.71
C ALA A 61 15.44 1.47 -0.03
N GLY A 62 15.28 0.39 -0.80
CA GLY A 62 15.33 -0.99 -0.31
C GLY A 62 14.07 -1.41 0.47
N PRO A 63 14.09 -2.55 1.17
CA PRO A 63 12.95 -3.02 1.97
C PRO A 63 12.58 -2.05 3.10
N LEU A 64 11.32 -2.06 3.54
CA LEU A 64 10.92 -1.32 4.74
C LEU A 64 11.64 -1.86 5.99
N PRO A 65 11.88 -1.02 7.01
CA PRO A 65 12.22 -1.50 8.34
C PRO A 65 11.19 -2.55 8.81
N ARG A 66 11.67 -3.62 9.44
CA ARG A 66 10.82 -4.75 9.88
C ARG A 66 9.65 -4.28 10.73
N GLU A 67 9.90 -3.38 11.68
CA GLU A 67 8.88 -2.82 12.56
C GLU A 67 7.76 -2.13 11.78
N GLN A 68 8.12 -1.32 10.78
CA GLN A 68 7.15 -0.63 9.94
C GLN A 68 6.32 -1.62 9.10
N PHE A 69 6.96 -2.65 8.54
CA PHE A 69 6.26 -3.70 7.81
C PHE A 69 5.25 -4.43 8.71
N GLU A 70 5.68 -4.83 9.92
CA GLU A 70 4.82 -5.53 10.87
C GLU A 70 3.71 -4.62 11.43
N ALA A 71 3.93 -3.32 11.57
CA ALA A 71 2.89 -2.36 11.97
C ALA A 71 1.75 -2.32 10.94
N ILE A 72 2.06 -2.27 9.64
CA ILE A 72 1.06 -2.33 8.56
C ILE A 72 0.27 -3.65 8.62
N ARG A 73 0.99 -4.79 8.77
CA ARG A 73 0.36 -6.11 8.88
C ARG A 73 -0.54 -6.23 10.10
N SER A 74 -0.09 -5.71 11.24
CA SER A 74 -0.81 -5.77 12.51
C SER A 74 -2.07 -4.92 12.45
N ARG A 75 -1.98 -3.71 11.90
CA ARG A 75 -3.14 -2.85 11.70
C ARG A 75 -4.18 -3.48 10.80
N TRP A 76 -3.77 -4.11 9.70
CA TRP A 76 -4.70 -4.89 8.86
C TRP A 76 -5.41 -5.99 9.66
N ARG A 77 -4.68 -6.81 10.42
CA ARG A 77 -5.28 -7.91 11.22
C ARG A 77 -6.23 -7.40 12.30
N GLU A 78 -5.98 -6.22 12.86
CA GLU A 78 -6.78 -5.62 13.93
C GLU A 78 -8.16 -5.18 13.43
N VAL A 79 -8.23 -4.56 12.24
CA VAL A 79 -9.45 -3.87 11.80
C VAL A 79 -10.14 -4.48 10.58
N ALA A 80 -9.46 -5.38 9.84
CA ALA A 80 -10.06 -5.97 8.66
C ALA A 80 -11.24 -6.86 9.05
N ASP A 81 -12.42 -6.51 8.56
CA ASP A 81 -13.62 -7.31 8.73
C ASP A 81 -13.52 -8.59 7.89
N ALA A 82 -14.07 -9.70 8.39
CA ALA A 82 -14.05 -10.99 7.69
C ALA A 82 -14.75 -10.93 6.31
N SER A 83 -15.66 -9.99 6.10
CA SER A 83 -16.32 -9.72 4.82
C SER A 83 -15.43 -9.02 3.79
N TRP A 84 -14.21 -8.59 4.15
CA TRP A 84 -13.28 -7.91 3.24
C TRP A 84 -12.63 -8.91 2.28
N VAL A 85 -13.45 -9.45 1.37
CA VAL A 85 -13.00 -10.25 0.23
C VAL A 85 -12.56 -9.35 -0.92
N GLY A 86 -11.71 -9.88 -1.80
CA GLY A 86 -11.32 -9.23 -3.05
C GLY A 86 -12.56 -8.86 -3.87
N GLN A 87 -12.56 -7.67 -4.45
CA GLN A 87 -13.60 -7.16 -5.35
C GLN A 87 -13.06 -7.18 -6.80
N ILE A 88 -13.93 -7.50 -7.76
CA ILE A 88 -13.67 -7.53 -9.21
C ILE A 88 -14.22 -6.25 -9.84
#